data_AF-A0A2J7TJR8-F1
#
_entry.id   AF-A0A2J7TJR8-F1
#
_cell.length_a   1.000
_cell.length_b   1.000
_cell.length_c   1.000
_cell.angle_alpha   90.00
_cell.angle_beta   90.00
_cell.angle_gamma   90.00
#
_symmetry.space_group_name_H-M   'P 1'
#
loop_
_entity.id
_entity.type
_entity.pdbx_description
1 polymer ?
#
loop_
_entity_poly.entity_id
_entity_poly.type
_entity_poly.pdbx_seq_one_letter_code
_entity_poly.pdbx_strand_id
1 'polypeptide(L)'
;MSATIWYVAYTNPKCEQRAAAALQRVGFETFLPEVARRVRCQGKYIERRGKLFPRYLFVGMRPICTWFDFRNADGVEAVLANEGKPLAISESLIDDLRAAVSEGAYNERAPALVEAGARVRIEGGPFAGFEGICEAVHGNKRADILVDLLNRPTIVKMRLDGLISLGPSSAIGQPVANVSLGHLPIQATGSRRAS
;
A
#
# COMPACT_ATOMS: atom_id res chain seq x y z
N MET A 1 -7.73 -8.60 -35.04
CA MET A 1 -6.92 -8.73 -33.80
C MET A 1 -7.50 -9.86 -33.01
N SER A 2 -6.73 -10.92 -32.76
CA SER A 2 -7.21 -12.12 -32.10
C SER A 2 -7.37 -11.83 -30.60
N ALA A 3 -8.55 -12.11 -30.03
CA ALA A 3 -8.78 -11.91 -28.60
C ALA A 3 -7.91 -12.89 -27.78
N THR A 4 -7.15 -12.36 -26.82
CA THR A 4 -6.41 -13.16 -25.84
C THR A 4 -7.31 -13.38 -24.63
N ILE A 5 -7.46 -14.63 -24.20
CA ILE A 5 -8.21 -14.96 -22.98
C ILE A 5 -7.21 -15.30 -21.88
N TRP A 6 -7.34 -14.64 -20.74
CA TRP A 6 -6.45 -14.86 -19.61
C TRP A 6 -6.97 -15.98 -18.71
N TYR A 7 -6.05 -16.80 -18.20
CA TYR A 7 -6.31 -17.88 -17.27
C TYR A 7 -5.30 -17.84 -16.12
N VAL A 8 -5.56 -18.62 -15.07
CA VAL A 8 -4.65 -18.74 -13.93
C VAL A 8 -4.10 -20.16 -13.86
N ALA A 9 -2.77 -20.27 -13.90
CA ALA A 9 -2.05 -21.49 -13.63
C ALA A 9 -1.67 -21.55 -12.15
N TYR A 10 -1.87 -22.73 -11.56
CA TYR A 10 -1.28 -23.11 -10.30
C TYR A 10 0.05 -23.79 -10.58
N THR A 11 1.13 -23.29 -9.98
CA THR A 11 2.48 -23.81 -10.22
C THR A 11 2.95 -24.71 -9.08
N ASN A 12 3.90 -25.58 -9.42
CA ASN A 12 4.68 -26.28 -8.40
C ASN A 12 5.33 -25.27 -7.44
N PRO A 13 5.54 -25.62 -6.16
CA PRO A 13 6.16 -24.73 -5.19
C PRO A 13 7.49 -24.14 -5.70
N LYS A 14 7.63 -22.81 -5.65
CA LYS A 14 8.83 -22.05 -6.08
C LYS A 14 9.19 -22.20 -7.57
N CYS A 15 8.31 -22.77 -8.39
CA CYS A 15 8.54 -22.97 -9.82
C CYS A 15 7.86 -21.90 -10.70
N GLU A 16 7.36 -20.81 -10.12
CA GLU A 16 6.57 -19.78 -10.84
C GLU A 16 7.36 -19.19 -12.03
N GLN A 17 8.63 -18.84 -11.82
CA GLN A 17 9.49 -18.31 -12.89
C GLN A 17 9.81 -19.36 -13.94
N ARG A 18 9.95 -20.63 -13.54
CA ARG A 18 10.23 -21.72 -14.48
C ARG A 18 9.02 -22.00 -15.36
N ALA A 19 7.83 -22.04 -14.77
CA ALA A 19 6.55 -22.17 -15.46
C ALA A 19 6.32 -21.00 -16.44
N ALA A 20 6.57 -19.76 -16.00
CA ALA A 20 6.48 -18.60 -16.88
C ALA A 20 7.41 -18.72 -18.09
N ALA A 21 8.68 -19.07 -17.87
CA ALA A 21 9.66 -19.23 -18.94
C ALA A 21 9.30 -20.38 -19.90
N ALA A 22 8.78 -21.50 -19.39
CA ALA A 22 8.33 -22.61 -20.22
C ALA A 22 7.16 -22.20 -21.14
N LEU A 23 6.14 -21.54 -20.58
CA LEU A 23 4.97 -21.09 -21.33
C LEU A 23 5.32 -19.99 -22.35
N GLN A 24 6.20 -19.06 -22.00
CA GLN A 24 6.70 -18.04 -22.93
C GLN A 24 7.40 -18.65 -24.15
N ARG A 25 8.19 -19.72 -23.97
CA ARG A 25 8.86 -20.42 -25.09
C ARG A 25 7.87 -21.04 -26.08
N VAL A 26 6.72 -21.49 -25.59
CA VAL A 26 5.65 -22.04 -26.43
C VAL A 26 4.81 -20.92 -27.09
N GLY A 27 4.99 -19.66 -26.64
CA GLY A 27 4.33 -18.49 -27.24
C GLY A 27 3.07 -18.03 -26.50
N PHE A 28 2.90 -18.43 -25.24
CA PHE A 28 1.90 -17.86 -24.34
C PHE A 28 2.39 -16.52 -23.77
N GLU A 29 1.44 -15.61 -23.52
CA GLU A 29 1.73 -14.44 -22.69
C GLU A 29 1.67 -14.85 -21.21
N THR A 30 2.55 -14.33 -20.37
CA THR A 30 2.55 -14.65 -18.94
C THR A 30 2.73 -13.40 -18.11
N PHE A 31 1.97 -13.29 -17.03
CA PHE A 31 2.10 -12.23 -16.06
C PHE A 31 2.27 -12.83 -14.66
N LEU A 32 3.38 -12.47 -14.02
CA LEU A 32 3.73 -12.90 -12.67
C LEU A 32 3.95 -11.66 -11.81
N PRO A 33 2.96 -11.23 -11.01
CA PRO A 33 3.08 -10.00 -10.25
C PRO A 33 4.11 -10.14 -9.13
N GLU A 34 5.16 -9.32 -9.21
CA GLU A 34 6.22 -9.21 -8.21
C GLU A 34 6.10 -7.89 -7.46
N VAL A 35 6.28 -7.94 -6.15
CA VAL A 35 6.18 -6.78 -5.25
C VAL A 35 7.41 -6.69 -4.37
N ALA A 36 7.79 -5.48 -3.99
CA ALA A 36 8.85 -5.28 -3.02
C ALA A 36 8.37 -5.75 -1.63
N ARG A 37 9.14 -6.62 -1.00
CA ARG A 37 8.94 -7.10 0.36
C ARG A 37 10.15 -6.76 1.23
N ARG A 38 9.92 -6.48 2.50
CA ARG A 38 10.97 -6.18 3.47
C ARG A 38 11.30 -7.43 4.28
N VAL A 39 12.45 -8.03 3.98
CA VAL A 39 12.92 -9.23 4.67
C VAL A 39 14.01 -8.85 5.67
N ARG A 40 13.96 -9.44 6.87
CA ARG A 40 15.03 -9.28 7.87
C ARG A 40 16.16 -10.24 7.55
N CYS A 41 17.35 -9.72 7.27
CA CYS A 41 18.57 -10.48 7.03
C CYS A 41 19.67 -9.93 7.93
N GLN A 42 20.29 -10.79 8.76
CA GLN A 42 21.40 -10.42 9.67
C GLN A 42 21.11 -9.15 10.50
N GLY A 43 19.89 -9.07 11.06
CA GLY A 43 19.48 -7.93 11.90
C GLY A 43 19.04 -6.67 11.15
N LYS A 44 19.32 -6.55 9.84
CA LYS A 44 18.92 -5.42 8.99
C LYS A 44 17.71 -5.77 8.13
N TYR A 45 16.88 -4.78 7.81
CA TYR A 45 15.80 -4.94 6.83
C TYR A 45 16.36 -4.66 5.43
N ILE A 46 16.17 -5.60 4.51
CA ILE A 46 16.51 -5.45 3.10
C ILE A 46 15.25 -5.60 2.25
N GLU A 47 15.16 -4.83 1.18
CA GLU A 47 14.11 -4.99 0.19
C GLU A 47 14.46 -6.14 -0.76
N ARG A 48 13.51 -7.05 -0.95
CA ARG A 48 13.60 -8.17 -1.89
C ARG A 48 12.31 -8.22 -2.70
N ARG A 49 12.42 -8.51 -3.99
CA ARG A 49 11.23 -8.79 -4.81
C ARG A 49 10.66 -10.15 -4.40
N GLY A 50 9.41 -10.15 -3.98
CA GLY A 50 8.63 -11.34 -3.67
C GLY A 50 7.45 -11.47 -4.62
N LYS A 51 6.85 -12.66 -4.70
CA LYS A 51 5.61 -12.85 -5.45
C LYS A 51 4.43 -12.25 -4.68
N LEU A 52 3.54 -11.56 -5.39
CA LEU A 52 2.29 -11.07 -4.81
C LEU A 52 1.36 -12.25 -4.48
N PHE A 53 1.24 -13.19 -5.42
CA PHE A 53 0.47 -14.42 -5.28
C PHE A 53 1.39 -15.64 -5.46
N PRO A 54 1.91 -16.23 -4.38
CA PRO A 54 2.74 -17.44 -4.46
C PRO A 54 1.99 -18.58 -5.14
N ARG A 55 2.67 -19.34 -6.00
CA ARG A 55 2.10 -20.44 -6.83
C ARG A 55 1.05 -20.04 -7.86
N TYR A 56 0.78 -18.75 -8.07
CA TYR A 56 -0.16 -18.30 -9.08
C TYR A 56 0.58 -17.62 -10.24
N LEU A 57 0.22 -18.00 -11.45
CA LEU A 57 0.74 -17.42 -12.68
C LEU A 57 -0.44 -17.09 -13.61
N PHE A 58 -0.51 -15.85 -14.09
CA PHE A 58 -1.51 -15.47 -15.08
C PHE A 58 -0.97 -15.76 -16.48
N VAL A 59 -1.80 -16.37 -17.33
CA VAL A 59 -1.40 -16.86 -18.65
C VAL A 59 -2.41 -16.39 -19.69
N GLY A 60 -1.96 -15.61 -20.66
CA GLY A 60 -2.74 -15.15 -21.80
C GLY A 60 -2.69 -16.20 -22.92
N MET A 61 -3.85 -16.78 -23.23
CA MET A 61 -4.03 -17.79 -24.26
C MET A 61 -4.60 -17.14 -25.52
N ARG A 62 -3.85 -17.24 -26.62
CA ARG A 62 -4.30 -16.83 -27.95
C ARG A 62 -5.01 -18.00 -28.66
N PRO A 63 -5.79 -17.75 -29.72
CA PRO A 63 -6.47 -18.84 -30.45
C PRO A 63 -5.55 -19.91 -31.04
N ILE A 64 -4.29 -19.59 -31.30
CA ILE A 64 -3.27 -20.51 -31.80
C ILE A 64 -2.72 -21.45 -30.71
N CYS A 65 -2.91 -21.11 -29.44
CA CYS A 65 -2.39 -21.86 -28.30
C CYS A 65 -3.31 -23.04 -27.97
N THR A 66 -2.75 -24.14 -27.46
CA THR A 66 -3.54 -25.32 -27.06
C THR A 66 -3.58 -25.52 -25.55
N TRP A 67 -4.66 -26.13 -25.05
CA TRP A 67 -4.79 -26.54 -23.65
C TRP A 67 -3.77 -27.60 -23.24
N PHE A 68 -3.35 -28.43 -24.20
CA PHE A 68 -2.36 -29.48 -23.98
C PHE A 68 -1.00 -28.85 -23.63
N ASP A 69 -0.56 -27.87 -24.41
CA ASP A 69 0.71 -27.17 -24.16
C ASP A 69 0.70 -26.42 -22.84
N PHE A 70 -0.43 -25.80 -22.50
CA PHE A 70 -0.58 -25.09 -21.23
C PHE A 70 -0.45 -26.05 -20.04
N ARG A 71 -1.18 -27.16 -20.04
CA ARG A 71 -1.18 -28.12 -18.92
C ARG A 71 0.13 -28.89 -18.78
N ASN A 72 0.85 -29.12 -19.88
CA ASN A 72 2.10 -29.88 -19.89
C ASN A 72 3.35 -29.02 -19.78
N ALA A 73 3.22 -27.70 -19.63
CA ALA A 73 4.36 -26.83 -19.42
C ALA A 73 5.08 -27.15 -18.10
N ASP A 74 6.41 -27.24 -18.15
CA ASP A 74 7.21 -27.54 -16.96
C ASP A 74 7.00 -26.49 -15.85
N GLY A 75 6.58 -26.95 -14.68
CA GLY A 75 6.33 -26.12 -13.51
C GLY A 75 4.85 -25.76 -13.32
N VAL A 76 3.98 -26.06 -14.28
CA VAL A 76 2.52 -25.99 -14.09
C VAL A 76 2.04 -27.27 -13.40
N GLU A 77 1.26 -27.12 -12.35
CA GLU A 77 0.65 -28.21 -11.59
C GLU A 77 -0.82 -28.39 -12.00
N ALA A 78 -1.55 -27.29 -12.09
CA ALA A 78 -2.95 -27.29 -12.48
C ALA A 78 -3.36 -25.96 -13.10
N VAL A 79 -4.53 -25.93 -13.72
CA VAL A 79 -5.21 -24.68 -14.12
C VAL A 79 -6.35 -24.43 -13.14
N LEU A 80 -6.47 -23.20 -12.66
CA LEU A 80 -7.57 -22.82 -11.78
C LEU A 80 -8.89 -22.98 -12.54
N ALA A 81 -9.81 -23.74 -11.95
CA ALA A 81 -11.09 -24.07 -12.55
C ALA A 81 -12.23 -23.84 -11.56
N ASN A 82 -13.37 -23.42 -12.08
CA ASN A 82 -14.64 -23.39 -11.37
C ASN A 82 -15.57 -24.44 -11.98
N GLU A 83 -16.13 -25.34 -11.16
CA GLU A 83 -17.02 -26.43 -11.62
C GLU A 83 -16.42 -27.28 -12.77
N GLY A 84 -15.10 -27.51 -12.73
CA GLY A 84 -14.40 -28.29 -13.76
C GLY A 84 -14.07 -27.53 -15.06
N LYS A 85 -14.43 -26.24 -15.18
CA LYS A 85 -14.09 -25.39 -16.32
C LYS A 85 -12.98 -24.40 -15.95
N PRO A 86 -11.95 -24.22 -16.80
CA PRO A 86 -10.91 -23.22 -16.57
C PRO A 86 -11.50 -21.83 -16.35
N LEU A 87 -11.06 -21.15 -15.30
CA LEU A 87 -11.55 -19.83 -14.95
C LEU A 87 -10.91 -18.78 -15.86
N ALA A 88 -11.71 -18.19 -16.75
CA ALA A 88 -11.29 -17.10 -17.59
C ALA A 88 -11.30 -15.77 -16.81
N ILE A 89 -10.27 -14.96 -17.03
CA ILE A 89 -10.10 -13.63 -16.47
C ILE A 89 -10.15 -12.61 -17.61
N SER A 90 -10.75 -11.44 -17.36
CA SER A 90 -10.76 -10.36 -18.34
C SER A 90 -9.38 -9.72 -18.48
N GLU A 91 -9.01 -9.34 -19.70
CA GLU A 91 -7.78 -8.61 -19.97
C GLU A 91 -7.70 -7.31 -19.17
N SER A 92 -8.83 -6.62 -19.01
CA SER A 92 -8.93 -5.40 -18.19
C SER A 92 -8.47 -5.59 -16.74
N LEU A 93 -8.80 -6.73 -16.11
CA LEU A 93 -8.38 -7.01 -14.74
C LEU A 93 -6.87 -7.23 -14.66
N ILE A 94 -6.28 -7.87 -15.67
CA ILE A 94 -4.83 -8.06 -15.74
C ILE A 94 -4.13 -6.71 -15.92
N ASP A 95 -4.69 -5.83 -16.75
CA ASP A 95 -4.15 -4.49 -16.96
C ASP A 95 -4.26 -3.63 -15.68
N ASP A 96 -5.39 -3.66 -14.99
CA ASP A 96 -5.57 -2.97 -13.70
C ASP A 96 -4.57 -3.49 -12.66
N LEU A 97 -4.39 -4.81 -12.59
CA LEU A 97 -3.43 -5.44 -11.67
C LEU A 97 -1.99 -5.08 -12.05
N ARG A 98 -1.67 -5.02 -13.34
CA ARG A 98 -0.36 -4.61 -13.86
C ARG A 98 -0.07 -3.15 -13.50
N ALA A 99 -1.04 -2.26 -13.67
CA ALA A 99 -0.95 -0.86 -13.29
C ALA A 99 -0.71 -0.71 -11.77
N ALA A 100 -1.55 -1.34 -10.94
CA ALA A 100 -1.44 -1.28 -9.49
C ALA A 100 -0.10 -1.84 -8.96
N VAL A 101 0.44 -2.89 -9.60
CA VAL A 101 1.77 -3.43 -9.27
C VAL A 101 2.87 -2.46 -9.68
N SER A 102 2.77 -1.84 -10.86
CA SER A 102 3.76 -0.86 -11.35
C SER A 102 3.80 0.42 -10.51
N GLU A 103 2.65 0.85 -9.98
CA GLU A 103 2.51 1.97 -9.04
C GLU A 103 2.97 1.62 -7.61
N GLY A 104 3.29 0.35 -7.37
CA GLY A 104 3.73 -0.13 -6.07
C GLY A 104 2.63 -0.10 -5.01
N ALA A 105 1.36 -0.22 -5.41
CA ALA A 105 0.21 -0.27 -4.51
C ALA A 105 0.31 -1.44 -3.51
N TYR A 106 0.98 -2.53 -3.91
CA TYR A 106 1.15 -3.74 -3.12
C TYR A 106 2.57 -3.92 -2.54
N ASN A 107 3.44 -2.92 -2.69
CA ASN A 107 4.79 -2.99 -2.11
C ASN A 107 4.70 -2.84 -0.58
N GLU A 108 5.43 -3.69 0.15
CA GLU A 108 5.68 -3.48 1.57
C GLU A 108 6.55 -2.22 1.71
N ARG A 109 5.91 -1.09 1.94
CA ARG A 109 6.60 0.16 2.20
C ARG A 109 7.37 0.04 3.51
N ALA A 110 8.44 0.81 3.64
CA ALA A 110 8.94 1.08 4.98
C ALA A 110 7.75 1.53 5.82
N PRO A 111 7.60 1.09 7.09
CA PRO A 111 6.89 1.96 8.02
C PRO A 111 7.50 3.33 7.79
N ALA A 112 6.67 4.34 7.50
CA ALA A 112 7.18 5.69 7.33
C ALA A 112 8.19 5.91 8.48
N LEU A 113 9.33 6.53 8.21
CA LEU A 113 10.18 7.03 9.29
C LEU A 113 9.34 8.09 10.00
N VAL A 114 8.44 7.61 10.85
CA VAL A 114 7.70 8.37 11.82
C VAL A 114 8.76 8.62 12.86
N GLU A 115 9.20 9.87 12.92
CA GLU A 115 10.06 10.33 13.99
C GLU A 115 9.19 10.85 15.12
N ALA A 116 9.72 10.83 16.35
CA ALA A 116 9.08 11.53 17.45
C ALA A 116 8.95 13.03 17.07
N GLY A 117 7.74 13.59 17.23
CA GLY A 117 7.36 14.93 16.81
C GLY A 117 6.79 15.03 15.39
N ALA A 118 6.79 13.96 14.59
CA ALA A 118 6.19 13.98 13.25
C ALA A 118 4.66 13.95 13.32
N ARG A 119 4.00 14.72 12.43
CA ARG A 119 2.55 14.61 12.23
C ARG A 119 2.25 13.35 11.44
N VAL A 120 1.29 12.57 11.92
CA VAL A 120 0.89 11.30 11.31
C VAL A 120 -0.62 11.25 11.11
N ARG A 121 -1.04 10.58 10.03
CA ARG A 121 -2.43 10.20 9.80
C ARG A 121 -2.60 8.71 10.00
N ILE A 122 -3.66 8.32 10.72
CA ILE A 122 -4.03 6.93 10.97
C ILE A 122 -4.94 6.47 9.84
N GLU A 123 -4.54 5.42 9.12
CA GLU A 123 -5.36 4.83 8.06
C GLU A 123 -5.98 3.48 8.43
N GLY A 124 -5.53 2.87 9.53
CA GLY A 124 -5.96 1.53 9.95
C GLY A 124 -6.59 1.48 11.34
N GLY A 125 -7.53 0.56 11.51
CA GLY A 125 -8.16 0.26 12.81
C GLY A 125 -9.27 1.25 13.21
N PRO A 126 -9.74 1.21 14.47
CA PRO A 126 -10.90 1.98 14.92
C PRO A 126 -10.68 3.50 14.95
N PHE A 127 -9.43 3.94 14.80
CA PHE A 127 -9.04 5.36 14.75
C PHE A 127 -8.63 5.80 13.34
N ALA A 128 -9.01 5.05 12.30
CA ALA A 128 -8.77 5.44 10.92
C ALA A 128 -9.43 6.80 10.61
N GLY A 129 -8.71 7.66 9.90
CA GLY A 129 -9.11 9.03 9.56
C GLY A 129 -8.63 10.10 10.53
N PHE A 130 -8.19 9.74 11.75
CA PHE A 130 -7.67 10.70 12.72
C PHE A 130 -6.21 11.09 12.42
N GLU A 131 -5.90 12.35 12.68
CA GLU A 131 -4.54 12.90 12.64
C GLU A 131 -4.00 13.04 14.07
N GLY A 132 -2.69 12.88 14.22
CA GLY A 132 -2.02 13.02 15.51
C GLY A 132 -0.54 13.34 15.37
N ILE A 133 0.12 13.50 16.50
CA ILE A 133 1.58 13.70 16.58
C ILE A 133 2.19 12.44 17.17
N CYS A 134 3.20 11.87 16.53
CA CYS A 134 3.92 10.75 17.13
C CYS A 134 4.75 11.26 18.31
N GLU A 135 4.45 10.80 19.52
CA GLU A 135 5.18 11.21 20.72
C GLU A 135 6.46 10.37 20.89
N ALA A 136 6.34 9.05 20.70
CA ALA A 136 7.44 8.12 20.83
C ALA A 136 7.31 6.93 19.88
N VAL A 137 8.43 6.47 19.36
CA VAL A 137 8.50 5.29 18.50
C VAL A 137 9.24 4.19 19.24
N HIS A 138 8.55 3.09 19.48
CA HIS A 138 9.09 1.93 20.19
C HIS A 138 9.63 0.92 19.17
N GLY A 139 10.91 1.07 18.84
CA GLY A 139 11.59 0.22 17.87
C GLY A 139 11.12 0.47 16.44
N ASN A 140 10.86 -0.60 15.68
CA ASN A 140 10.45 -0.52 14.26
C ASN A 140 9.04 -1.08 14.00
N LYS A 141 8.20 -1.20 15.03
CA LYS A 141 6.87 -1.81 14.93
C LYS A 141 5.73 -1.08 15.62
N ARG A 142 6.00 -0.27 16.66
CA ARG A 142 4.97 0.39 17.47
C ARG A 142 5.29 1.87 17.65
N ALA A 143 4.25 2.69 17.68
CA ALA A 143 4.34 4.11 17.97
C ALA A 143 3.22 4.50 18.94
N ASP A 144 3.55 5.45 19.81
CA ASP A 144 2.62 6.16 20.67
C ASP A 144 2.25 7.45 19.94
N ILE A 145 0.96 7.63 19.66
CA ILE A 145 0.44 8.78 18.90
C ILE A 145 -0.47 9.58 19.79
N LEU A 146 -0.18 10.86 19.91
CA LEU A 146 -1.05 11.84 20.53
C LEU A 146 -2.14 12.23 19.54
N VAL A 147 -3.38 11.84 19.82
CA VAL A 147 -4.57 12.16 19.03
C VAL A 147 -5.49 13.01 19.89
N ASP A 148 -6.03 14.09 19.34
CA ASP A 148 -7.07 14.87 20.01
C ASP A 148 -8.43 14.20 19.85
N LEU A 149 -8.90 13.56 20.91
CA LEU A 149 -10.19 12.90 20.98
C LEU A 149 -11.08 13.69 21.95
N LEU A 150 -12.23 14.17 21.48
CA LEU A 150 -13.23 14.86 22.32
C LEU A 150 -12.63 16.07 23.07
N ASN A 151 -11.81 16.86 22.38
CA ASN A 151 -11.12 18.03 22.94
C ASN A 151 -10.18 17.68 24.12
N ARG A 152 -9.67 16.44 24.16
CA ARG A 152 -8.68 15.96 25.11
C ARG A 152 -7.53 15.24 24.37
N PRO A 153 -6.27 15.59 24.65
CA PRO A 153 -5.13 14.88 24.07
C PRO A 153 -5.05 13.47 24.67
N THR A 154 -5.11 12.44 23.82
CA THR A 154 -5.10 11.03 24.21
C THR A 154 -3.99 10.28 23.50
N ILE A 155 -3.18 9.52 24.24
CA ILE A 155 -2.11 8.69 23.68
C ILE A 155 -2.68 7.34 23.23
N VAL A 156 -2.55 7.04 21.94
CA VAL A 156 -2.98 5.79 21.32
C VAL A 156 -1.77 5.00 20.87
N LYS A 157 -1.66 3.75 21.33
CA LYS A 157 -0.57 2.84 20.96
C LYS A 157 -0.98 2.01 19.75
N MET A 158 -0.23 2.09 18.65
CA MET A 158 -0.55 1.30 17.46
C MET A 158 0.67 0.90 16.64
N ARG A 159 0.43 0.14 15.57
CA ARG A 159 1.47 -0.36 14.67
C ARG A 159 1.79 0.68 13.61
N LEU A 160 3.08 0.79 13.26
CA LEU A 160 3.55 1.75 12.24
C LEU A 160 3.01 1.45 10.83
N ASP A 161 2.58 0.21 10.56
CA ASP A 161 2.05 -0.21 9.25
C ASP A 161 0.76 0.53 8.85
N GLY A 162 0.03 1.12 9.82
CA GLY A 162 -1.21 1.87 9.58
C GLY A 162 -1.04 3.39 9.62
N LEU A 163 0.19 3.89 9.54
CA LEU A 163 0.52 5.31 9.68
C LEU A 163 1.16 5.89 8.43
N ILE A 164 0.69 7.07 8.04
CA ILE A 164 1.34 7.92 7.04
C ILE A 164 1.94 9.12 7.76
N SER A 165 3.24 9.37 7.57
CA SER A 165 3.87 10.63 7.99
C SER A 165 3.47 11.75 7.04
N LEU A 166 2.97 12.86 7.58
CA LEU A 166 2.61 14.07 6.83
C LEU A 166 3.80 15.04 6.68
N GLY A 167 5.02 14.61 7.04
CA GLY A 167 6.23 15.41 7.02
C GLY A 167 6.56 16.05 8.38
N PRO A 168 7.78 16.59 8.55
CA PRO A 168 8.18 17.24 9.79
C PRO A 168 7.36 18.53 9.99
N SER A 169 6.75 18.66 11.17
CA SER A 169 6.21 19.94 11.60
C SER A 169 7.37 20.91 11.75
N SER A 170 7.52 21.84 10.79
CA SER A 170 8.45 22.96 10.91
C SER A 170 7.89 23.92 11.97
N ALA A 171 8.03 23.56 13.24
CA ALA A 171 7.70 24.40 14.39
C ALA A 171 8.55 23.96 15.59
N ILE A 172 9.85 24.26 15.51
CA ILE A 172 10.71 24.31 16.68
C ILE A 172 10.29 25.55 17.47
N GLY A 173 9.63 25.33 18.61
CA GLY A 173 9.50 26.27 19.73
C GLY A 173 8.65 27.51 19.51
N GLN A 174 7.38 27.48 19.95
CA GLN A 174 6.77 28.58 20.71
C GLN A 174 5.73 28.01 21.70
N PRO A 175 5.61 28.61 22.91
CA PRO A 175 4.60 28.21 23.89
C PRO A 175 3.20 28.48 23.34
N VAL A 176 2.24 27.67 23.79
CA VAL A 176 0.80 27.86 23.59
C VAL A 176 0.37 29.24 24.11
N ALA A 177 0.47 30.26 23.26
CA ALA A 177 -0.11 31.56 23.51
C ALA A 177 -1.62 31.47 23.27
N ASN A 178 -2.38 31.75 24.32
CA ASN A 178 -3.83 31.92 24.34
C ASN A 178 -4.36 32.54 23.04
N VAL A 179 -5.36 31.89 22.45
CA VAL A 179 -6.27 32.54 21.51
C VAL A 179 -7.07 33.58 22.30
N SER A 180 -6.60 34.83 22.26
CA SER A 180 -7.41 35.99 22.60
C SER A 180 -8.59 36.08 21.64
N LEU A 181 -9.78 35.78 22.15
CA LEU A 181 -11.05 36.11 21.51
C LEU A 181 -11.07 37.60 21.20
N GLY A 182 -11.23 37.92 19.91
CA GLY A 182 -11.30 39.27 19.42
C GLY A 182 -12.43 40.05 20.08
N HIS A 183 -12.09 41.22 20.61
CA HIS A 183 -13.07 42.25 20.92
C HIS A 183 -12.49 43.65 20.70
N LEU A 184 -13.17 44.39 19.81
CA LEU A 184 -13.32 45.86 19.71
C LEU A 184 -12.20 46.66 19.02
N PRO A 185 -12.55 47.74 18.27
CA PRO A 185 -13.19 48.93 18.83
C PRO A 185 -14.45 49.43 18.12
N ILE A 186 -15.44 49.80 18.95
CA ILE A 186 -16.47 50.80 18.67
C ILE A 186 -15.74 52.12 18.41
N GLN A 187 -15.94 52.71 17.23
CA GLN A 187 -15.48 54.08 16.96
C GLN A 187 -16.39 55.07 17.70
N ALA A 188 -15.86 55.65 18.78
CA ALA A 188 -16.36 56.90 19.34
C ALA A 188 -15.60 58.06 18.69
N THR A 189 -16.25 58.78 17.78
CA THR A 189 -15.75 60.07 17.29
C THR A 189 -16.13 61.14 18.32
N GLY A 190 -15.14 61.56 19.12
CA GLY A 190 -15.21 62.80 19.89
C GLY A 190 -14.57 63.93 19.10
N SER A 191 -15.38 64.92 18.69
CA SER A 191 -14.89 66.23 18.27
C SER A 191 -14.84 67.18 19.47
N ARG A 192 -13.75 67.95 19.49
CA ARG A 192 -13.25 68.89 20.50
C ARG A 192 -14.17 70.10 20.74
N ARG A 193 -14.33 70.47 22.02
CA ARG A 193 -13.88 71.72 22.71
C ARG A 193 -14.57 73.04 22.34
N ALA A 194 -15.07 73.67 23.41
CA ALA A 194 -14.83 75.05 23.85
C ALA A 194 -14.97 76.18 22.82
N SER A 195 -16.04 76.97 23.00
CA SER A 195 -15.97 78.33 23.57
C SER A 195 -17.29 78.67 24.25
#